data_AF-A0A0C3Q339-F1
#
_entry.id   AF-A0A0C3Q339-F1
#
_cell.length_a   1.000
_cell.length_b   1.000
_cell.length_c   1.000
_cell.angle_alpha   90.00
_cell.angle_beta   90.00
_cell.angle_gamma   90.00
#
_symmetry.space_group_name_H-M   'P 1'
#
loop_
_entity.id
_entity.type
_entity.pdbx_description
1 polymer ?
#
loop_
_entity_poly.entity_id
_entity_poly.type
_entity_poly.pdbx_seq_one_letter_code
_entity_poly.pdbx_strand_id
1 'polypeptide(L)'
;MSKFIPAALATLSLISSVSAWGTLGHKTVANVATQFLLPQTLTSVSSILSADLTKTTTNPTLVDVANWADTYRYTTAGKFSAGFHYVDANDSPPTSCSVDFTRDCTGTGGCIITAITNYTQRVQDGRLTAQHTAEALKFLVHFIGDITQPLHDEALAVGGNDIDILWNGASNNLHHSTSRPV
;
A
#
# COMPACT_ATOMS: atom_id res chain seq x y z
N MET A 1 -21.02 57.05 -16.20
CA MET A 1 -21.00 56.17 -15.02
C MET A 1 -21.00 54.73 -15.51
N SER A 2 -19.81 54.12 -15.66
CA SER A 2 -19.67 52.73 -16.09
C SER A 2 -19.55 51.85 -14.85
N LYS A 3 -20.48 50.90 -14.67
CA LYS A 3 -20.45 49.95 -13.54
C LYS A 3 -19.56 48.77 -13.95
N PHE A 4 -18.40 48.65 -13.30
CA PHE A 4 -17.58 47.44 -13.37
C PHE A 4 -18.26 46.32 -12.60
N ILE A 5 -18.54 45.20 -13.28
CA ILE A 5 -18.97 43.94 -12.64
C ILE A 5 -17.70 43.14 -12.39
N PRO A 6 -17.36 42.77 -11.14
CA PRO A 6 -16.22 41.91 -10.89
C PRO A 6 -16.60 40.48 -11.29
N ALA A 7 -15.92 39.96 -12.32
CA ALA A 7 -15.97 38.54 -12.64
C ALA A 7 -15.22 37.78 -11.54
N ALA A 8 -15.97 37.12 -10.66
CA ALA A 8 -15.40 36.21 -9.67
C ALA A 8 -14.82 34.98 -10.42
N LEU A 9 -13.50 34.90 -10.47
CA LEU A 9 -12.78 33.70 -10.92
C LEU A 9 -13.02 32.61 -9.87
N ALA A 10 -13.95 31.70 -10.12
CA ALA A 10 -14.09 30.47 -9.36
C ALA A 10 -12.94 29.53 -9.73
N THR A 11 -11.84 29.59 -8.99
CA THR A 11 -10.83 28.54 -8.99
C THR A 11 -11.45 27.30 -8.37
N LEU A 12 -11.99 26.42 -9.21
CA LEU A 12 -12.43 25.10 -8.81
C LEU A 12 -11.18 24.28 -8.48
N SER A 13 -10.75 24.35 -7.22
CA SER A 13 -9.75 23.43 -6.67
C SER A 13 -10.34 22.03 -6.79
N LEU A 14 -9.94 21.31 -7.83
CA LEU A 14 -10.13 19.87 -7.92
C LEU A 14 -9.29 19.28 -6.79
N ILE A 15 -9.87 19.20 -5.59
CA ILE A 15 -9.32 18.40 -4.50
C ILE A 15 -9.43 16.98 -5.01
N SER A 16 -8.36 16.48 -5.64
CA SER A 16 -8.25 15.08 -5.96
C SER A 16 -8.41 14.34 -4.64
N SER A 17 -9.51 13.61 -4.48
CA SER A 17 -9.64 12.66 -3.39
C SER A 17 -8.44 11.73 -3.47
N VAL A 18 -7.47 11.91 -2.59
CA VAL A 18 -6.35 10.99 -2.45
C VAL A 18 -6.94 9.74 -1.83
N SER A 19 -7.27 8.76 -2.67
CA SER A 19 -7.54 7.39 -2.23
C SER A 19 -6.20 6.80 -1.84
N ALA A 20 -5.88 6.84 -0.55
CA ALA A 20 -4.81 6.04 0.02
C ALA A 20 -5.38 4.78 0.66
N TRP A 21 -4.49 3.87 1.03
CA TRP A 21 -4.88 2.48 1.18
C TRP A 21 -5.25 2.13 2.62
N GLY A 22 -6.49 1.64 2.75
CA GLY A 22 -6.92 0.70 3.77
C GLY A 22 -7.50 -0.52 3.06
N THR A 23 -8.35 -1.31 3.70
CA THR A 23 -8.89 -2.54 3.08
C THR A 23 -9.55 -2.32 1.71
N LEU A 24 -10.34 -1.25 1.54
CA LEU A 24 -10.94 -0.90 0.26
C LEU A 24 -9.87 -0.59 -0.81
N GLY A 25 -8.85 0.14 -0.40
CA GLY A 25 -7.72 0.52 -1.23
C GLY A 25 -6.97 -0.67 -1.82
N HIS A 26 -6.47 -1.54 -0.95
CA HIS A 26 -5.76 -2.76 -1.38
C HIS A 26 -6.61 -3.65 -2.27
N LYS A 27 -7.89 -3.82 -1.93
CA LYS A 27 -8.84 -4.57 -2.75
C LYS A 27 -9.04 -3.94 -4.13
N THR A 28 -9.06 -2.61 -4.20
CA THR A 28 -9.17 -1.88 -5.47
C THR A 28 -7.94 -2.08 -6.34
N VAL A 29 -6.73 -1.93 -5.77
CA VAL A 29 -5.46 -2.19 -6.49
C VAL A 29 -5.44 -3.63 -7.02
N ALA A 30 -5.76 -4.62 -6.18
CA ALA A 30 -5.80 -6.02 -6.57
C ALA A 30 -6.85 -6.30 -7.67
N ASN A 31 -8.01 -5.65 -7.61
CA ASN A 31 -9.05 -5.78 -8.62
C ASN A 31 -8.62 -5.17 -9.96
N VAL A 32 -7.99 -3.99 -9.94
CA VAL A 32 -7.41 -3.38 -11.15
C VAL A 32 -6.32 -4.28 -11.72
N ALA A 33 -5.37 -4.74 -10.91
CA ALA A 33 -4.30 -5.63 -11.35
C ALA A 33 -4.85 -6.89 -12.05
N THR A 34 -5.89 -7.51 -11.49
CA THR A 34 -6.53 -8.70 -12.06
C THR A 34 -7.02 -8.49 -13.50
N GLN A 35 -7.49 -7.29 -13.84
CA GLN A 35 -7.99 -6.98 -15.19
C GLN A 35 -6.88 -6.85 -16.24
N PHE A 36 -5.64 -6.62 -15.81
CA PHE A 36 -4.48 -6.45 -16.70
C PHE A 36 -3.54 -7.66 -16.73
N LEU A 37 -3.82 -8.70 -15.94
CA LEU A 37 -3.04 -9.93 -15.99
C LEU A 37 -3.28 -10.68 -17.30
N LEU A 38 -2.19 -11.22 -17.87
CA LEU A 38 -2.30 -12.19 -18.95
C LEU A 38 -3.03 -13.45 -18.45
N PRO A 39 -3.80 -14.16 -19.30
CA PRO A 39 -4.54 -15.36 -18.89
C PRO A 39 -3.68 -16.40 -18.18
N GLN A 40 -2.47 -16.67 -18.70
CA GLN A 40 -1.53 -17.61 -18.07
C GLN A 40 -1.09 -17.15 -16.67
N THR A 41 -0.88 -15.85 -16.47
CA THR A 41 -0.50 -15.29 -15.18
C THR A 41 -1.65 -15.42 -14.17
N LEU A 42 -2.89 -15.18 -14.62
CA LEU A 42 -4.07 -15.38 -13.78
C LEU A 42 -4.22 -16.84 -13.35
N THR A 43 -3.97 -17.80 -14.25
CA THR A 43 -3.96 -19.24 -13.92
C THR A 43 -2.88 -19.56 -12.88
N SER A 44 -1.65 -19.06 -13.07
CA SER A 44 -0.56 -19.27 -12.11
C SER A 44 -0.88 -18.68 -10.74
N VAL A 45 -1.38 -17.45 -10.68
CA VAL A 45 -1.82 -16.79 -9.44
C VAL A 45 -2.90 -17.61 -8.73
N SER A 46 -3.92 -18.05 -9.47
CA SER A 46 -5.02 -18.84 -8.93
C SER A 46 -4.51 -20.18 -8.38
N SER A 47 -3.56 -20.82 -9.06
CA SER A 47 -2.95 -22.06 -8.61
C SER A 47 -2.13 -21.86 -7.33
N ILE A 48 -1.33 -20.81 -7.25
CA ILE A 48 -0.54 -20.48 -6.05
C ILE A 48 -1.47 -20.24 -4.86
N LEU A 49 -2.49 -19.40 -5.01
CA LEU A 49 -3.40 -19.09 -3.91
C LEU A 49 -4.25 -20.29 -3.50
N SER A 50 -4.66 -21.14 -4.44
CA SER A 50 -5.42 -22.36 -4.13
C SER A 50 -4.57 -23.39 -3.37
N ALA A 51 -3.25 -23.38 -3.54
CA ALA A 51 -2.33 -24.25 -2.82
C ALA A 51 -1.98 -23.75 -1.40
N ASP A 52 -2.37 -22.51 -1.04
CA ASP A 52 -2.21 -21.97 0.31
C ASP A 52 -3.03 -22.80 1.31
N LEU A 53 -2.39 -23.32 2.35
CA LEU A 53 -3.06 -24.10 3.41
C LEU A 53 -3.76 -23.20 4.42
N THR A 54 -3.45 -21.90 4.42
CA THR A 54 -4.04 -20.89 5.30
C THR A 54 -5.22 -20.14 4.66
N LYS A 55 -5.60 -20.49 3.42
CA LYS A 55 -6.74 -19.87 2.73
C LYS A 55 -8.04 -20.10 3.50
N THR A 56 -8.87 -19.07 3.56
CA THR A 56 -10.18 -19.10 4.22
C THR A 56 -11.33 -19.29 3.23
N THR A 57 -11.03 -19.24 1.92
CA THR A 57 -12.00 -19.42 0.83
C THR A 57 -11.54 -20.55 -0.09
N THR A 58 -12.48 -21.20 -0.77
CA THR A 58 -12.20 -22.35 -1.66
C THR A 58 -11.37 -21.93 -2.88
N ASN A 59 -11.69 -20.78 -3.48
CA ASN A 59 -11.04 -20.23 -4.68
C ASN A 59 -10.57 -18.79 -4.40
N PRO A 60 -9.49 -18.61 -3.64
CA PRO A 60 -9.01 -17.28 -3.27
C PRO A 60 -8.51 -16.50 -4.49
N THR A 61 -8.90 -15.23 -4.55
CA THR A 61 -8.48 -14.26 -5.57
C THR A 61 -7.43 -13.28 -5.03
N LEU A 62 -6.84 -12.47 -5.91
CA LEU A 62 -5.98 -11.36 -5.49
C LEU A 62 -6.71 -10.39 -4.55
N VAL A 63 -8.00 -10.13 -4.80
CA VAL A 63 -8.83 -9.24 -3.99
C VAL A 63 -9.04 -9.80 -2.59
N ASP A 64 -9.21 -11.12 -2.44
CA ASP A 64 -9.42 -11.77 -1.14
C ASP A 64 -8.18 -11.66 -0.24
N VAL A 65 -6.99 -11.72 -0.85
CA VAL A 65 -5.73 -11.73 -0.11
C VAL A 65 -5.08 -10.35 0.03
N ALA A 66 -5.62 -9.33 -0.63
CA ALA A 66 -4.99 -8.01 -0.73
C ALA A 66 -4.72 -7.33 0.63
N ASN A 67 -5.52 -7.63 1.66
CA ASN A 67 -5.38 -7.08 3.02
C ASN A 67 -4.69 -8.05 3.99
N TRP A 68 -4.22 -9.22 3.52
CA TRP A 68 -3.69 -10.25 4.42
C TRP A 68 -2.46 -9.78 5.20
N ALA A 69 -1.52 -9.06 4.56
CA ALA A 69 -0.28 -8.61 5.19
C ALA A 69 -0.53 -7.63 6.36
N ASP A 70 -1.50 -6.72 6.17
CA ASP A 70 -1.99 -5.79 7.18
C ASP A 70 -2.51 -6.50 8.45
N THR A 71 -3.19 -7.63 8.28
CA THR A 71 -3.65 -8.44 9.42
C THR A 71 -2.48 -9.24 10.01
N TYR A 72 -1.59 -9.77 9.16
CA TYR A 72 -0.49 -10.64 9.56
C TYR A 72 0.54 -9.94 10.44
N ARG A 73 0.86 -8.67 10.15
CA ARG A 73 1.87 -7.88 10.90
C ARG A 73 1.55 -7.71 12.40
N TYR A 74 0.29 -7.88 12.80
CA TYR A 74 -0.14 -7.80 14.21
C TYR A 74 -0.09 -9.16 14.94
N THR A 75 0.19 -10.25 14.24
CA THR A 75 0.37 -11.57 14.86
C THR A 75 1.80 -11.72 15.41
N THR A 76 1.99 -12.60 16.40
CA THR A 76 3.34 -12.93 16.89
C THR A 76 4.26 -13.42 15.77
N ALA A 77 3.72 -14.21 14.83
CA ALA A 77 4.48 -14.75 13.71
C ALA A 77 4.84 -13.68 12.67
N GLY A 78 3.96 -12.70 12.44
CA GLY A 78 4.14 -11.68 11.39
C GLY A 78 4.73 -10.36 11.86
N LYS A 79 4.98 -10.17 13.16
CA LYS A 79 5.52 -8.91 13.69
C LYS A 79 6.80 -8.42 12.99
N PHE A 80 7.61 -9.33 12.46
CA PHE A 80 8.81 -8.99 11.70
C PHE A 80 8.51 -8.18 10.42
N SER A 81 7.32 -8.33 9.83
CA SER A 81 6.96 -7.71 8.56
C SER A 81 6.42 -6.29 8.71
N ALA A 82 6.26 -5.77 9.93
CA ALA A 82 5.66 -4.45 10.15
C ALA A 82 6.42 -3.32 9.41
N GLY A 83 7.76 -3.38 9.39
CA GLY A 83 8.60 -2.42 8.67
C GLY A 83 8.60 -2.57 7.14
N PHE A 84 7.96 -3.61 6.60
CA PHE A 84 7.92 -3.86 5.15
C PHE A 84 6.82 -3.07 4.44
N HIS A 85 5.98 -2.36 5.19
CA HIS A 85 4.85 -1.61 4.64
C HIS A 85 5.21 -0.20 4.18
N TYR A 86 6.42 0.28 4.48
CA TYR A 86 6.82 1.66 4.20
C TYR A 86 8.32 1.77 3.93
N VAL A 87 8.74 2.92 3.43
CA VAL A 87 10.10 3.44 3.45
C VAL A 87 10.06 4.85 4.03
N ASP A 88 10.78 5.07 5.12
CA ASP A 88 10.80 6.36 5.80
C ASP A 88 11.76 7.31 5.06
N ALA A 89 11.28 8.02 4.04
CA ALA A 89 12.08 8.99 3.31
C ALA A 89 12.50 10.16 4.20
N ASN A 90 13.81 10.34 4.41
CA ASN A 90 14.36 11.41 5.24
C ASN A 90 14.69 12.64 4.40
N ASP A 91 13.65 13.28 3.85
CA ASP A 91 13.73 14.48 3.02
C ASP A 91 13.14 15.71 3.74
N SER A 92 12.53 16.67 3.04
CA SER A 92 12.08 17.94 3.63
C SER A 92 10.81 18.49 2.95
N PRO A 93 9.68 17.77 3.01
CA PRO A 93 8.41 18.27 2.49
C PRO A 93 7.96 19.53 3.26
N PRO A 94 7.23 20.46 2.60
CA PRO A 94 6.86 20.44 1.18
C PRO A 94 7.95 21.01 0.27
N THR A 95 9.15 21.34 0.79
CA THR A 95 10.18 22.07 0.04
C THR A 95 10.99 21.19 -0.92
N SER A 96 11.28 19.95 -0.52
CA SER A 96 11.99 18.98 -1.34
C SER A 96 11.58 17.57 -0.94
N CYS A 97 11.19 16.76 -1.93
CA CYS A 97 10.85 15.36 -1.74
C CYS A 97 11.85 14.48 -2.51
N SER A 98 12.38 13.45 -1.86
CA SER A 98 13.34 12.50 -2.42
C SER A 98 13.35 11.21 -1.63
N VAL A 99 13.46 10.09 -2.32
CA VAL A 99 13.75 8.78 -1.72
C VAL A 99 15.16 8.37 -2.12
N ASP A 100 15.98 8.00 -1.14
CA ASP A 100 17.29 7.38 -1.35
C ASP A 100 17.35 6.04 -0.62
N PHE A 101 17.57 4.97 -1.38
CA PHE A 101 17.52 3.61 -0.84
C PHE A 101 18.52 3.38 0.30
N THR A 102 19.73 3.94 0.22
CA THR A 102 20.78 3.71 1.22
C THR A 102 20.51 4.52 2.49
N ARG A 103 19.95 5.73 2.34
CA ARG A 103 19.56 6.62 3.44
C ARG A 103 18.31 6.14 4.16
N ASP A 104 17.31 5.68 3.43
CA ASP A 104 15.94 5.52 3.94
C ASP A 104 15.57 4.08 4.25
N CYS A 105 16.24 3.10 3.66
CA CYS A 105 15.99 1.67 3.89
C CYS A 105 16.95 1.07 4.93
N THR A 106 17.10 1.74 6.09
CA THR A 106 18.15 1.42 7.08
C THR A 106 17.70 0.59 8.29
N GLY A 107 16.40 0.36 8.45
CA GLY A 107 15.85 -0.40 9.58
C GLY A 107 16.37 -1.85 9.65
N THR A 108 16.54 -2.39 10.86
CA THR A 108 17.06 -3.75 11.15
C THR A 108 16.25 -4.92 10.57
N GLY A 109 15.17 -4.66 9.84
CA GLY A 109 14.42 -5.66 9.07
C GLY A 109 14.37 -5.40 7.56
N GLY A 110 14.82 -4.23 7.08
CA GLY A 110 14.54 -3.71 5.75
C GLY A 110 13.27 -2.85 5.69
N CYS A 111 12.98 -2.34 4.51
CA CYS A 111 11.82 -1.51 4.17
C CYS A 111 11.00 -2.15 3.04
N ILE A 112 9.94 -1.47 2.59
CA ILE A 112 9.08 -1.93 1.48
C ILE A 112 9.84 -2.27 0.20
N ILE A 113 10.90 -1.51 -0.14
CA ILE A 113 11.71 -1.74 -1.34
C ILE A 113 12.45 -3.09 -1.26
N THR A 114 13.08 -3.37 -0.11
CA THR A 114 13.73 -4.68 0.12
C THR A 114 12.72 -5.81 0.19
N ALA A 115 11.53 -5.57 0.74
CA ALA A 115 10.48 -6.57 0.83
C ALA A 115 9.95 -6.95 -0.56
N ILE A 116 9.65 -5.96 -1.41
CA ILE A 116 9.26 -6.19 -2.81
C ILE A 116 10.34 -6.99 -3.53
N THR A 117 11.61 -6.63 -3.37
CA THR A 117 12.74 -7.36 -3.99
C THR A 117 12.79 -8.82 -3.53
N ASN A 118 12.72 -9.06 -2.21
CA ASN A 118 12.78 -10.40 -1.63
C ASN A 118 11.58 -11.26 -2.05
N TYR A 119 10.35 -10.76 -1.90
CA TYR A 119 9.15 -11.55 -2.20
C TYR A 119 8.93 -11.75 -3.70
N THR A 120 9.43 -10.86 -4.55
CA THR A 120 9.51 -11.11 -6.01
C THR A 120 10.42 -12.29 -6.32
N GLN A 121 11.57 -12.43 -5.66
CA GLN A 121 12.44 -13.60 -5.84
C GLN A 121 11.79 -14.86 -5.29
N ARG A 122 11.18 -14.79 -4.10
CA ARG A 122 10.56 -15.96 -3.43
C ARG A 122 9.38 -16.52 -4.22
N VAL A 123 8.51 -15.69 -4.80
CA VAL A 123 7.36 -16.20 -5.56
C VAL A 123 7.78 -16.97 -6.83
N GLN A 124 9.01 -16.73 -7.32
CA GLN A 124 9.59 -17.40 -8.49
C GLN A 124 10.51 -18.58 -8.13
N ASP A 125 10.82 -18.78 -6.83
CA ASP A 125 11.74 -19.82 -6.39
C ASP A 125 11.04 -21.17 -6.29
N GLY A 126 11.26 -22.03 -7.30
CA GLY A 126 10.69 -23.37 -7.39
C GLY A 126 11.14 -24.35 -6.28
N ARG A 127 12.04 -23.95 -5.39
CA ARG A 127 12.45 -24.76 -4.21
C ARG A 127 11.57 -24.50 -2.98
N LEU A 128 10.79 -23.43 -2.97
CA LEU A 128 9.92 -23.10 -1.85
C LEU A 128 8.69 -24.01 -1.80
N THR A 129 8.17 -24.19 -0.59
CA THR A 129 6.88 -24.87 -0.41
C THR A 129 5.75 -23.99 -0.96
N ALA A 130 4.65 -24.62 -1.37
CA ALA A 130 3.46 -23.91 -1.84
C ALA A 130 3.00 -22.83 -0.84
N GLN A 131 3.12 -23.10 0.47
CA GLN A 131 2.80 -22.15 1.52
C GLN A 131 3.67 -20.88 1.47
N HIS A 132 4.99 -21.03 1.33
CA HIS A 132 5.90 -19.89 1.26
C HIS A 132 5.79 -19.13 -0.06
N THR A 133 5.48 -19.82 -1.17
CA THR A 133 5.18 -19.17 -2.45
C THR A 133 3.90 -18.35 -2.38
N ALA A 134 2.84 -18.89 -1.76
CA ALA A 134 1.60 -18.17 -1.55
C ALA A 134 1.78 -16.97 -0.61
N GLU A 135 2.51 -17.13 0.49
CA GLU A 135 2.89 -16.02 1.37
C GLU A 135 3.62 -14.91 0.61
N ALA A 136 4.61 -15.26 -0.21
CA ALA A 136 5.34 -14.29 -1.03
C ALA A 136 4.43 -13.53 -2.00
N LEU A 137 3.49 -14.23 -2.66
CA LEU A 137 2.51 -13.60 -3.52
C LEU A 137 1.61 -12.62 -2.74
N LYS A 138 1.09 -13.02 -1.57
CA LYS A 138 0.22 -12.17 -0.74
C LYS A 138 0.92 -10.89 -0.29
N PHE A 139 2.18 -11.01 0.14
CA PHE A 139 3.00 -9.84 0.46
C PHE A 139 3.20 -8.92 -0.74
N LEU A 140 3.58 -9.47 -1.90
CA LEU A 140 3.82 -8.68 -3.11
C LEU A 140 2.56 -7.91 -3.54
N VAL A 141 1.39 -8.54 -3.51
CA VAL A 141 0.11 -7.89 -3.83
C VAL A 141 -0.18 -6.70 -2.92
N HIS A 142 0.12 -6.83 -1.63
CA HIS A 142 -0.11 -5.76 -0.65
C HIS A 142 0.89 -4.62 -0.82
N PHE A 143 2.19 -4.94 -0.90
CA PHE A 143 3.26 -3.95 -0.93
C PHE A 143 3.29 -3.12 -2.23
N ILE A 144 2.87 -3.68 -3.36
CA ILE A 144 2.69 -2.89 -4.59
C ILE A 144 1.55 -1.87 -4.44
N GLY A 145 0.57 -2.14 -3.57
CA GLY A 145 -0.37 -1.11 -3.13
C GLY A 145 0.32 -0.08 -2.25
N ASP A 146 0.87 -0.50 -1.10
CA ASP A 146 1.47 0.39 -0.09
C ASP A 146 2.46 1.40 -0.68
N ILE A 147 3.36 0.99 -1.57
CA ILE A 147 4.40 1.86 -2.17
C ILE A 147 3.84 2.95 -3.10
N THR A 148 2.53 2.97 -3.34
CA THR A 148 1.85 4.04 -4.09
C THR A 148 1.08 4.99 -3.18
N GLN A 149 1.10 4.73 -1.87
CA GLN A 149 0.56 5.59 -0.83
C GLN A 149 1.66 6.59 -0.42
N PRO A 150 1.55 7.89 -0.75
CA PRO A 150 2.64 8.84 -0.53
C PRO A 150 3.14 8.89 0.93
N LEU A 151 2.26 8.69 1.91
CA LEU A 151 2.62 8.70 3.33
C LEU A 151 3.20 7.36 3.84
N HIS A 152 3.29 6.33 3.00
CA HIS A 152 4.13 5.15 3.24
C HIS A 152 5.55 5.35 2.69
N ASP A 153 5.81 6.43 1.97
CA ASP A 153 7.11 6.77 1.39
C ASP A 153 7.70 8.05 2.03
N GLU A 154 7.34 8.34 3.29
CA GLU A 154 7.66 9.60 3.98
C GLU A 154 7.91 9.37 5.49
N ALA A 155 8.99 9.92 6.03
CA ALA A 155 9.32 9.80 7.45
C ALA A 155 8.61 10.83 8.34
N LEU A 156 8.28 12.01 7.80
CA LEU A 156 7.74 13.15 8.55
C LEU A 156 6.53 12.74 9.39
N ALA A 157 6.64 12.97 10.70
CA ALA A 157 5.57 12.69 11.67
C ALA A 157 5.07 11.23 11.58
N VAL A 158 5.99 10.27 11.40
CA VAL A 158 5.70 8.83 11.28
C VAL A 158 4.77 8.58 10.09
N GLY A 159 5.15 9.07 8.91
CA GLY A 159 4.31 9.06 7.72
C GLY A 159 2.99 9.81 7.93
N GLY A 160 3.00 10.93 8.67
CA GLY A 160 1.80 11.72 8.98
C GLY A 160 0.84 11.10 10.00
N ASN A 161 1.23 10.04 10.72
CA ASN A 161 0.42 9.50 11.82
C ASN A 161 0.35 10.45 13.03
N ASP A 162 1.39 11.27 13.24
CA ASP A 162 1.47 12.25 14.33
C ASP A 162 0.97 13.65 13.90
N ILE A 163 0.30 13.75 12.73
CA ILE A 163 -0.34 14.98 12.27
C ILE A 163 -1.85 14.85 12.50
N ASP A 164 -2.32 15.38 13.62
CA ASP A 164 -3.75 15.42 13.94
C ASP A 164 -4.53 16.34 13.00
N ILE A 165 -5.68 15.87 12.53
CA ILE A 165 -6.59 16.62 11.66
C ILE A 165 -8.06 16.45 12.07
N LEU A 166 -8.91 17.33 11.54
CA LEU A 166 -10.36 17.15 11.59
C LEU A 166 -10.85 16.71 10.20
N TRP A 167 -11.37 15.48 10.10
CA TRP A 167 -11.89 14.91 8.86
C TRP A 167 -13.39 14.64 8.99
N ASN A 168 -14.21 15.28 8.15
CA ASN A 168 -15.68 15.20 8.19
C ASN A 168 -16.27 15.42 9.60
N GLY A 169 -15.70 16.35 10.37
CA GLY A 169 -16.15 16.67 11.72
C GLY A 169 -15.70 15.70 12.81
N ALA A 170 -14.88 14.69 12.48
CA ALA A 170 -14.29 13.75 13.44
C ALA A 170 -12.77 13.94 13.55
N SER A 171 -12.23 13.76 14.76
CA SER A 171 -10.78 13.75 14.99
C SER A 171 -10.14 12.55 14.27
N ASN A 172 -9.05 12.79 13.57
CA ASN A 172 -8.32 11.79 12.80
C ASN A 172 -6.82 12.17 12.72
N ASN A 173 -5.99 11.38 12.06
CA ASN A 173 -4.66 11.80 11.64
C ASN A 173 -4.53 11.81 10.10
N LEU A 174 -3.53 12.52 9.59
CA LEU A 174 -3.32 12.70 8.15
C LEU A 174 -3.17 11.35 7.45
N HIS A 175 -2.34 10.45 7.97
CA HIS A 175 -2.13 9.11 7.41
C HIS A 175 -3.44 8.34 7.23
N HIS A 176 -4.20 8.19 8.31
CA HIS A 176 -5.44 7.41 8.33
C HIS A 176 -6.54 8.03 7.48
N SER A 177 -6.63 9.36 7.42
CA SER A 177 -7.62 10.06 6.59
C SER A 177 -7.41 9.80 5.10
N THR A 178 -6.16 9.63 4.69
CA THR A 178 -5.84 9.28 3.31
C THR A 178 -6.12 7.78 3.09
N SER A 179 -5.90 6.90 4.07
CA SER A 179 -6.17 5.44 3.99
C SER A 179 -7.65 5.02 3.93
N ARG A 180 -8.62 5.91 4.05
CA ARG A 180 -10.05 5.55 4.04
C ARG A 180 -10.85 6.53 3.18
N PRO A 181 -11.30 6.14 1.98
CA PRO A 181 -12.26 6.93 1.24
C PRO A 181 -13.56 7.09 2.04
N VAL A 182 -14.17 8.27 1.93
CA VAL A 182 -15.51 8.58 2.44
C VAL A 182 -16.57 7.78 1.69
#